data_AF-A0A7W4D5K5-F1
#
_entry.id   AF-A0A7W4D5K5-F1
#
_cell.length_a   1.000
_cell.length_b   1.000
_cell.length_c   1.000
_cell.angle_alpha   90.00
_cell.angle_beta   90.00
_cell.angle_gamma   90.00
#
_symmetry.space_group_name_H-M   'P 1'
#
loop_
_entity.id
_entity.type
_entity.pdbx_description
1 polymer ?
#
loop_
_entity_poly.entity_id
_entity_poly.type
_entity_poly.pdbx_seq_one_letter_code
_entity_poly.pdbx_strand_id
1 'polypeptide(L)'
;MPAEAVTRPTPVPVEDFLETVTERRRNEAHELMSMMQDITGDKPTMWGPSIIGFGSQHYRYDTGREGDMPRLGFSPRKATLTVYFNEGFDRYYSEHLAKLGKHKTGVSCLYLTKLADVDLAVLRQMLEASYALGESPAEKVTTVDQYVAAVPADARPMFDELRELVKGALPHADEVFSYGIIGYKQGKGRAQVFVSGWKDHVAVYPVPADPELASELASYVRGKGTLWFPLTEPLPRDLILRLVASLAGPAPEGNKARS
;
A
#
# COMPACT_ATOMS: atom_id res chain seq x y z
N MET A 1 -14.62 -2.65 24.45
CA MET A 1 -13.20 -3.09 24.44
C MET A 1 -12.69 -2.91 23.01
N PRO A 2 -11.55 -2.25 22.77
CA PRO A 2 -11.00 -2.18 21.42
C PRO A 2 -10.69 -3.61 20.96
N ALA A 3 -11.03 -3.93 19.71
CA ALA A 3 -10.81 -5.25 19.13
C ALA A 3 -9.31 -5.60 19.18
N GLU A 4 -8.96 -6.70 19.84
CA GLU A 4 -7.59 -7.22 19.82
C GLU A 4 -7.14 -7.47 18.37
N ALA A 5 -5.85 -7.25 18.10
CA ALA A 5 -5.27 -7.61 16.82
C ALA A 5 -5.43 -9.13 16.59
N VAL A 6 -6.23 -9.49 15.57
CA VAL A 6 -6.59 -10.89 15.26
C VAL A 6 -5.43 -11.69 14.64
N THR A 7 -4.35 -11.01 14.26
CA THR A 7 -3.18 -11.61 13.62
C THR A 7 -2.08 -11.85 14.66
N ARG A 8 -2.15 -12.98 15.37
CA ARG A 8 -1.13 -13.47 16.31
C ARG A 8 -0.79 -14.93 16.02
N PRO A 9 0.42 -15.42 16.35
CA PRO A 9 0.74 -16.83 16.24
C PRO A 9 -0.26 -17.67 17.06
N THR A 10 -0.65 -18.83 16.54
CA THR A 10 -1.55 -19.77 17.21
C THR A 10 -0.88 -21.13 17.38
N PRO A 11 -1.32 -21.95 18.35
CA PRO A 11 -0.82 -23.31 18.50
C PRO A 11 -1.41 -24.29 17.47
N VAL A 12 -2.27 -23.83 16.57
CA VAL A 12 -2.91 -24.69 15.55
C VAL A 12 -1.84 -25.15 14.56
N PRO A 13 -1.65 -26.46 14.36
CA PRO A 13 -0.75 -26.97 13.33
C PRO A 13 -1.18 -26.51 11.94
N VAL A 14 -0.22 -26.15 11.09
CA VAL A 14 -0.49 -25.72 9.71
C VAL A 14 -1.15 -26.85 8.91
N GLU A 15 -0.72 -28.10 9.12
CA GLU A 15 -1.29 -29.27 8.45
C GLU A 15 -2.78 -29.47 8.78
N ASP A 16 -3.15 -29.38 10.07
CA ASP A 16 -4.56 -29.46 10.50
C ASP A 16 -5.42 -28.39 9.82
N PHE A 17 -4.89 -27.18 9.64
CA PHE A 17 -5.57 -26.14 8.88
C PHE A 17 -5.69 -26.49 7.39
N LEU A 18 -4.64 -27.05 6.78
CA LEU A 18 -4.63 -27.45 5.37
C LEU A 18 -5.55 -28.65 5.06
N GLU A 19 -5.92 -29.43 6.06
CA GLU A 19 -6.97 -30.45 5.91
C GLU A 19 -8.33 -29.83 5.61
N THR A 20 -8.58 -28.60 6.09
CA THR A 20 -9.86 -27.90 5.93
C THR A 20 -10.04 -27.22 4.56
N VAL A 21 -8.94 -27.04 3.80
CA VAL A 21 -8.98 -26.42 2.48
C VAL A 21 -9.12 -27.46 1.37
N THR A 22 -9.45 -27.01 0.16
CA THR A 22 -9.54 -27.91 -1.00
C THR A 22 -8.18 -28.49 -1.36
N GLU A 23 -8.16 -29.68 -1.95
CA GLU A 23 -6.93 -30.35 -2.39
C GLU A 23 -6.03 -29.45 -3.24
N ARG A 24 -6.62 -28.71 -4.20
CA ARG A 24 -5.89 -27.72 -4.99
C ARG A 24 -5.20 -26.67 -4.11
N ARG A 25 -5.91 -26.10 -3.13
CA ARG A 25 -5.36 -25.07 -2.24
C ARG A 25 -4.30 -25.63 -1.30
N ARG A 26 -4.42 -26.89 -0.89
CA ARG A 26 -3.41 -27.59 -0.12
C ARG A 26 -2.11 -27.74 -0.92
N ASN A 27 -2.19 -28.19 -2.16
CA ASN A 27 -1.02 -28.34 -3.03
C ASN A 27 -0.33 -27.00 -3.32
N GLU A 28 -1.12 -25.96 -3.66
CA GLU A 28 -0.59 -24.61 -3.87
C GLU A 28 -0.01 -24.00 -2.57
N ALA A 29 -0.58 -24.32 -1.41
CA ALA A 29 -0.06 -23.89 -0.12
C ALA A 29 1.28 -24.54 0.20
N HIS A 30 1.45 -25.84 -0.06
CA HIS A 30 2.73 -26.52 0.13
C HIS A 30 3.84 -25.92 -0.75
N GLU A 31 3.51 -25.55 -2.00
CA GLU A 31 4.47 -24.92 -2.90
C GLU A 31 4.93 -23.55 -2.40
N LEU A 32 3.98 -22.71 -1.95
CA LEU A 32 4.33 -21.43 -1.30
C LEU A 32 5.04 -21.62 0.04
N MET A 33 4.69 -22.64 0.82
CA MET A 33 5.35 -22.94 2.09
C MET A 33 6.81 -23.28 1.86
N SER A 34 7.10 -24.17 0.91
CA SER A 34 8.47 -24.51 0.55
C SER A 34 9.24 -23.26 0.11
N MET A 35 8.66 -22.46 -0.80
CA MET A 35 9.31 -21.25 -1.30
C MET A 35 9.60 -20.23 -0.19
N MET A 36 8.63 -19.93 0.67
CA MET A 36 8.82 -18.97 1.75
C MET A 36 9.75 -19.50 2.84
N GLN A 37 9.69 -20.80 3.15
CA GLN A 37 10.63 -21.42 4.09
C GLN A 37 12.07 -21.39 3.56
N ASP A 38 12.27 -21.61 2.26
CA ASP A 38 13.59 -21.51 1.62
C ASP A 38 14.15 -20.08 1.69
N ILE A 39 13.29 -19.06 1.57
CA ILE A 39 13.67 -17.65 1.64
C ILE A 39 13.98 -17.24 3.08
N THR A 40 13.13 -17.62 4.03
CA THR A 40 13.21 -17.10 5.41
C THR A 40 14.06 -17.94 6.35
N GLY A 41 14.21 -19.23 6.07
CA GLY A 41 14.73 -20.22 7.02
C GLY A 41 13.77 -20.57 8.16
N ASP A 42 12.60 -19.92 8.24
CA ASP A 42 11.62 -20.10 9.31
C ASP A 42 10.62 -21.22 8.99
N LYS A 43 10.12 -21.89 10.03
CA LYS A 43 9.03 -22.86 9.88
C LYS A 43 7.68 -22.15 9.69
N PRO A 44 6.76 -22.72 8.88
CA PRO A 44 5.42 -22.18 8.72
C PRO A 44 4.68 -22.24 10.07
N THR A 45 4.03 -21.13 10.44
CA THR A 45 3.24 -21.00 11.67
C THR A 45 1.86 -20.45 11.33
N MET A 46 0.81 -20.91 12.02
CA MET A 46 -0.51 -20.32 11.87
C MET A 46 -0.60 -18.97 12.59
N TRP A 47 -1.13 -17.97 11.88
CA TRP A 47 -1.40 -16.63 12.40
C TRP A 47 -2.89 -16.33 12.28
N GLY A 48 -3.53 -16.09 13.43
CA GLY A 48 -4.96 -15.96 13.52
C GLY A 48 -5.70 -17.16 12.88
N PRO A 49 -6.85 -16.94 12.24
CA PRO A 49 -7.69 -18.05 11.77
C PRO A 49 -7.32 -18.60 10.39
N SER A 50 -6.43 -17.95 9.62
CA SER A 50 -6.29 -18.28 8.18
C SER A 50 -4.98 -17.90 7.51
N ILE A 51 -4.01 -17.37 8.24
CA ILE A 51 -2.73 -16.95 7.66
C ILE A 51 -1.68 -18.00 8.03
N ILE A 52 -0.94 -18.47 7.03
CA ILE A 52 0.30 -19.22 7.23
C ILE A 52 1.42 -18.21 7.07
N GLY A 53 2.24 -18.04 8.10
CA GLY A 53 3.26 -17.01 8.21
C GLY A 53 4.64 -17.56 8.57
N PHE A 54 5.66 -16.80 8.19
CA PHE A 54 7.08 -17.12 8.35
C PHE A 54 7.79 -15.96 9.03
N GLY A 55 8.53 -16.28 10.10
CA GLY A 55 9.16 -15.29 10.96
C GLY A 55 8.14 -14.40 11.68
N SER A 56 8.66 -13.41 12.41
CA SER A 56 7.85 -12.39 13.08
C SER A 56 8.55 -11.03 12.97
N GLN A 57 7.77 -9.98 12.75
CA GLN A 57 8.23 -8.60 12.84
C GLN A 57 7.23 -7.77 13.63
N HIS A 58 7.75 -6.84 14.43
CA HIS A 58 6.95 -5.87 15.16
C HIS A 58 6.75 -4.61 14.32
N TYR A 59 5.52 -4.12 14.23
CA TYR A 59 5.20 -2.84 13.60
C TYR A 59 4.66 -1.87 14.63
N ARG A 60 4.96 -0.58 14.46
CA ARG A 60 4.41 0.51 15.27
C ARG A 60 4.03 1.67 14.36
N TYR A 61 2.79 2.14 14.48
CA TYR A 61 2.29 3.31 13.80
C TYR A 61 2.43 4.55 14.67
N ASP A 62 2.50 5.73 14.06
CA ASP A 62 2.55 7.03 14.76
C ASP A 62 1.32 7.29 15.64
N THR A 63 0.20 6.63 15.31
CA THR A 63 -1.02 6.65 16.13
C THR A 63 -0.86 5.92 17.47
N GLY A 64 0.31 5.30 17.72
CA GLY A 64 0.60 4.47 18.89
C GLY A 64 0.11 3.03 18.75
N ARG A 65 -0.58 2.68 17.65
CA ARG A 65 -1.00 1.31 17.38
C ARG A 65 0.21 0.48 16.95
N GLU A 66 0.45 -0.62 17.64
CA GLU A 66 1.52 -1.57 17.31
C GLU A 66 1.02 -3.01 17.35
N GLY A 67 1.88 -3.94 16.95
CA GLY A 67 1.59 -5.36 16.96
C GLY A 67 2.61 -6.15 16.18
N ASP A 68 2.41 -7.46 16.13
CA ASP A 68 3.28 -8.38 15.41
C ASP A 68 2.59 -8.88 14.15
N MET A 69 3.39 -9.18 13.14
CA MET A 69 2.94 -9.80 11.90
C MET A 69 4.03 -10.74 11.39
N PRO A 70 3.69 -11.76 10.58
CA PRO A 70 4.73 -12.56 9.94
C PRO A 70 5.54 -11.71 8.96
N ARG A 71 6.81 -12.06 8.75
CA ARG A 71 7.68 -11.37 7.77
C ARG A 71 7.20 -11.64 6.35
N LEU A 72 6.93 -12.91 6.04
CA LEU A 72 6.21 -13.33 4.84
C LEU A 72 4.99 -14.14 5.25
N GLY A 73 3.89 -14.05 4.49
CA GLY A 73 2.74 -14.90 4.76
C GLY A 73 1.72 -14.92 3.64
N PHE A 74 0.83 -15.89 3.70
CA PHE A 74 -0.27 -16.05 2.76
C PHE A 74 -1.49 -16.71 3.40
N SER A 75 -2.64 -16.66 2.72
CA SER A 75 -3.90 -17.28 3.12
C SER A 75 -4.50 -18.08 1.96
N PRO A 76 -4.59 -19.42 2.04
CA PRO A 76 -5.10 -20.28 0.97
C PRO A 76 -6.63 -20.37 0.96
N ARG A 77 -7.31 -19.23 0.79
CA ARG A 77 -8.79 -19.18 0.81
C ARG A 77 -9.39 -19.84 -0.42
N LYS A 78 -10.61 -20.37 -0.28
CA LYS A 78 -11.34 -21.09 -1.35
C LYS A 78 -11.37 -20.31 -2.68
N ALA A 79 -11.73 -19.03 -2.64
CA ALA A 79 -11.84 -18.20 -3.84
C ALA A 79 -10.45 -17.74 -4.37
N THR A 80 -9.57 -17.30 -3.48
CA THR A 80 -8.27 -16.71 -3.84
C THR A 80 -7.18 -17.13 -2.86
N LEU A 81 -6.03 -17.52 -3.41
CA LEU A 81 -4.77 -17.59 -2.67
C LEU A 81 -4.27 -16.16 -2.50
N THR A 82 -4.16 -15.69 -1.27
CA THR A 82 -3.78 -14.29 -0.98
C THR A 82 -2.38 -14.26 -0.40
N VAL A 83 -1.44 -13.59 -1.05
CA VAL A 83 -0.07 -13.40 -0.58
C VAL A 83 0.09 -11.96 -0.08
N TYR A 84 0.74 -11.75 1.06
CA TYR A 84 0.84 -10.45 1.71
C TYR A 84 2.21 -9.81 1.49
N PHE A 85 2.21 -8.55 1.05
CA PHE A 85 3.39 -7.69 0.85
C PHE A 85 3.18 -6.41 1.65
N ASN A 86 3.86 -6.30 2.80
CA ASN A 86 3.56 -5.28 3.82
C ASN A 86 3.84 -3.85 3.34
N GLU A 87 4.77 -3.72 2.42
CA GLU A 87 5.25 -2.52 1.75
C GLU A 87 4.38 -2.08 0.56
N GLY A 88 3.36 -2.87 0.19
CA GLY A 88 2.49 -2.59 -0.96
C GLY A 88 3.19 -2.75 -2.32
N PHE A 89 2.53 -2.34 -3.39
CA PHE A 89 2.97 -2.67 -4.76
C PHE A 89 3.52 -1.50 -5.57
N ASP A 90 2.97 -0.31 -5.38
CA ASP A 90 3.18 0.82 -6.28
C ASP A 90 4.67 1.23 -6.38
N ARG A 91 5.42 1.04 -5.29
CA ARG A 91 6.84 1.42 -5.21
C ARG A 91 7.83 0.40 -5.75
N TYR A 92 7.62 -0.87 -5.41
CA TYR A 92 8.67 -1.88 -5.54
C TYR A 92 8.39 -2.90 -6.64
N TYR A 93 7.13 -3.04 -7.06
CA TYR A 93 6.70 -4.22 -7.80
C TYR A 93 6.04 -3.95 -9.15
N SER A 94 6.00 -2.71 -9.65
CA SER A 94 5.35 -2.40 -10.94
C SER A 94 5.87 -3.27 -12.10
N GLU A 95 7.18 -3.43 -12.23
CA GLU A 95 7.81 -4.25 -13.29
C GLU A 95 7.59 -5.76 -13.07
N HIS A 96 7.56 -6.21 -11.81
CA HIS A 96 7.29 -7.60 -11.46
C HIS A 96 5.84 -7.96 -11.79
N LEU A 97 4.89 -7.11 -11.38
CA LEU A 97 3.46 -7.31 -11.65
C LEU A 97 3.16 -7.38 -13.15
N ALA A 98 3.84 -6.60 -13.98
CA ALA A 98 3.70 -6.67 -15.44
C ALA A 98 4.11 -8.03 -16.03
N LYS A 99 5.00 -8.78 -15.36
CA LYS A 99 5.52 -10.09 -15.79
C LYS A 99 4.89 -11.26 -15.05
N LEU A 100 4.21 -11.01 -13.92
CA LEU A 100 3.77 -12.04 -12.99
C LEU A 100 2.72 -12.99 -13.57
N GLY A 101 1.89 -12.56 -14.52
CA GLY A 101 0.75 -13.35 -15.03
C GLY A 101 -0.59 -12.90 -14.44
N LYS A 102 -1.60 -13.79 -14.35
CA LYS A 102 -2.96 -13.37 -13.95
C LYS A 102 -3.04 -13.16 -12.44
N HIS A 103 -3.28 -11.91 -12.04
CA HIS A 103 -3.39 -11.53 -10.65
C HIS A 103 -4.38 -10.37 -10.44
N LYS A 104 -4.72 -10.11 -9.19
CA LYS A 104 -5.31 -8.83 -8.75
C LYS A 104 -4.53 -8.33 -7.54
N THR A 105 -4.48 -7.02 -7.35
CA THR A 105 -3.87 -6.40 -6.17
C THR A 105 -4.90 -5.65 -5.33
N GLY A 106 -4.68 -5.64 -4.02
CA GLY A 106 -5.20 -4.64 -3.09
C GLY A 106 -4.07 -3.73 -2.63
N VAL A 107 -4.19 -3.13 -1.44
CA VAL A 107 -3.14 -2.26 -0.87
C VAL A 107 -1.85 -3.04 -0.61
N SER A 108 -1.95 -4.16 0.12
CA SER A 108 -0.82 -5.03 0.49
C SER A 108 -1.08 -6.50 0.17
N CYS A 109 -2.16 -6.79 -0.56
CA CYS A 109 -2.63 -8.13 -0.85
C CYS A 109 -2.49 -8.45 -2.33
N LEU A 110 -1.78 -9.52 -2.67
CA LEU A 110 -1.74 -10.11 -4.01
C LEU A 110 -2.73 -11.27 -4.05
N TYR A 111 -3.74 -11.19 -4.91
CA TYR A 111 -4.78 -12.21 -5.06
C TYR A 111 -4.53 -13.05 -6.30
N LEU A 112 -4.31 -14.35 -6.09
CA LEU A 112 -4.10 -15.34 -7.13
C LEU A 112 -5.29 -16.31 -7.16
N THR A 113 -5.95 -16.44 -8.32
CA THR A 113 -7.04 -17.43 -8.46
C THR A 113 -6.49 -18.84 -8.48
N LYS A 114 -5.37 -19.06 -9.20
CA LYS A 114 -4.62 -20.31 -9.26
C LYS A 114 -3.14 -19.97 -9.31
N LEU A 115 -2.31 -20.76 -8.65
CA LEU A 115 -0.86 -20.53 -8.64
C LEU A 115 -0.24 -20.81 -10.03
N ALA A 116 -0.81 -21.76 -10.79
CA ALA A 116 -0.36 -22.08 -12.15
C ALA A 116 -0.58 -20.96 -13.19
N ASP A 117 -1.37 -19.91 -12.88
CA ASP A 117 -1.56 -18.77 -13.78
C ASP A 117 -0.49 -17.67 -13.60
N VAL A 118 0.49 -17.88 -12.71
CA VAL A 118 1.59 -16.94 -12.46
C VAL A 118 2.97 -17.54 -12.69
N ASP A 119 3.92 -16.66 -13.00
CA ASP A 119 5.34 -16.98 -13.07
C ASP A 119 5.91 -17.07 -11.64
N LEU A 120 6.26 -18.30 -11.23
CA LEU A 120 6.80 -18.58 -9.90
C LEU A 120 8.18 -17.98 -9.66
N ALA A 121 8.99 -17.78 -10.70
CA ALA A 121 10.28 -17.13 -10.55
C ALA A 121 10.10 -15.63 -10.25
N VAL A 122 9.14 -14.98 -10.91
CA VAL A 122 8.79 -13.58 -10.61
C VAL A 122 8.19 -13.46 -9.20
N LEU A 123 7.28 -14.37 -8.82
CA LEU A 123 6.73 -14.38 -7.46
C LEU A 123 7.82 -14.55 -6.39
N ARG A 124 8.78 -15.45 -6.63
CA ARG A 124 9.92 -15.67 -5.75
C ARG A 124 10.76 -14.40 -5.58
N GLN A 125 11.11 -13.73 -6.69
CA GLN A 125 11.86 -12.46 -6.65
C GLN A 125 11.13 -11.40 -5.82
N MET A 126 9.79 -11.29 -5.96
CA MET A 126 9.01 -10.37 -5.15
C MET A 126 9.10 -10.71 -3.65
N LEU A 127 8.98 -11.99 -3.29
CA LEU A 127 9.05 -12.46 -1.91
C LEU A 127 10.45 -12.27 -1.28
N GLU A 128 11.52 -12.53 -2.04
CA GLU A 128 12.90 -12.28 -1.62
C GLU A 128 13.13 -10.79 -1.36
N ALA A 129 12.66 -9.92 -2.28
CA ALA A 129 12.73 -8.48 -2.08
C ALA A 129 11.92 -8.02 -0.86
N SER A 130 10.70 -8.56 -0.66
CA SER A 130 9.85 -8.24 0.49
C SER A 130 10.53 -8.64 1.80
N TYR A 131 11.12 -9.83 1.85
CA TYR A 131 11.85 -10.32 3.02
C TYR A 131 13.06 -9.44 3.35
N ALA A 132 13.87 -9.07 2.35
CA ALA A 132 15.04 -8.21 2.52
C ALA A 132 14.68 -6.79 2.99
N LEU A 133 13.57 -6.23 2.50
CA LEU A 133 13.03 -4.95 2.97
C LEU A 133 12.61 -5.01 4.45
N GLY A 134 12.10 -6.16 4.91
CA GLY A 134 11.78 -6.39 6.32
C GLY A 134 12.99 -6.61 7.23
N GLU A 135 14.15 -6.96 6.67
CA GLU A 135 15.40 -7.25 7.38
C GLU A 135 16.26 -6.01 7.59
N SER A 136 16.12 -5.05 6.67
CA SER A 136 16.86 -3.80 6.75
C SER A 136 16.24 -2.92 7.84
N PRO A 137 17.03 -2.41 8.82
CA PRO A 137 16.64 -1.24 9.60
C PRO A 137 16.68 0.04 8.75
N ALA A 138 16.69 -0.09 7.41
CA ALA A 138 16.56 1.02 6.47
C ALA A 138 15.36 1.82 6.94
N GLU A 139 15.65 2.99 7.50
CA GLU A 139 14.70 3.84 8.23
C GLU A 139 13.37 3.75 7.53
N LYS A 140 12.44 2.97 8.11
CA LYS A 140 11.08 2.93 7.59
C LYS A 140 10.69 4.39 7.60
N VAL A 141 10.49 4.95 6.43
CA VAL A 141 9.98 6.29 6.30
C VAL A 141 8.69 6.28 7.12
N THR A 142 8.74 6.89 8.29
CA THR A 142 7.59 7.00 9.19
C THR A 142 7.14 8.45 9.28
N THR A 143 7.97 9.40 8.83
CA THR A 143 7.63 10.82 8.82
C THR A 143 7.54 11.38 7.41
N VAL A 144 6.81 12.50 7.30
CA VAL A 144 6.72 13.28 6.06
C VAL A 144 8.12 13.71 5.59
N ASP A 145 8.97 14.18 6.50
CA ASP A 145 10.31 14.67 6.14
C ASP A 145 11.21 13.55 5.59
N GLN A 146 11.16 12.36 6.20
CA GLN A 146 11.84 11.19 5.68
C GLN A 146 11.32 10.80 4.29
N TYR A 147 10.01 10.93 4.05
CA TYR A 147 9.42 10.61 2.74
C TYR A 147 9.93 11.59 1.68
N VAL A 148 9.86 12.89 1.97
CA VAL A 148 10.33 13.96 1.07
C VAL A 148 11.82 13.78 0.76
N ALA A 149 12.63 13.40 1.75
CA ALA A 149 14.05 13.11 1.55
C ALA A 149 14.31 11.88 0.67
N ALA A 150 13.40 10.90 0.69
CA ALA A 150 13.49 9.67 -0.09
C ALA A 150 12.86 9.76 -1.50
N VAL A 151 12.25 10.90 -1.87
CA VAL A 151 11.73 11.14 -3.23
C VAL A 151 12.91 11.12 -4.22
N PRO A 152 12.80 10.41 -5.36
CA PRO A 152 13.86 10.38 -6.38
C PRO A 152 14.29 11.79 -6.79
N ALA A 153 15.61 12.00 -6.96
CA ALA A 153 16.18 13.31 -7.26
C ALA A 153 15.56 13.95 -8.52
N ASP A 154 15.30 13.16 -9.55
CA ASP A 154 14.69 13.62 -10.81
C ASP A 154 13.24 14.10 -10.63
N ALA A 155 12.52 13.49 -9.68
CA ALA A 155 11.12 13.82 -9.40
C ALA A 155 10.97 14.95 -8.39
N ARG A 156 12.02 15.21 -7.60
CA ARG A 156 11.97 16.14 -6.46
C ARG A 156 11.48 17.54 -6.83
N PRO A 157 11.91 18.18 -7.93
CA PRO A 157 11.43 19.51 -8.28
C PRO A 157 9.92 19.56 -8.55
N MET A 158 9.41 18.60 -9.33
CA MET A 158 7.98 18.52 -9.64
C MET A 158 7.15 18.10 -8.43
N PHE A 159 7.69 17.22 -7.58
CA PHE A 159 7.05 16.80 -6.34
C PHE A 159 6.92 17.97 -5.36
N ASP A 160 7.98 18.77 -5.18
CA ASP A 160 7.95 19.95 -4.32
C ASP A 160 6.93 20.97 -4.84
N GLU A 161 6.87 21.20 -6.15
CA GLU A 161 5.84 22.06 -6.76
C GLU A 161 4.42 21.55 -6.48
N LEU A 162 4.16 20.25 -6.68
CA LEU A 162 2.88 19.64 -6.38
C LEU A 162 2.52 19.81 -4.90
N ARG A 163 3.48 19.56 -4.00
CA ARG A 163 3.30 19.70 -2.55
C ARG A 163 2.92 21.14 -2.17
N GLU A 164 3.55 22.13 -2.78
CA GLU A 164 3.22 23.55 -2.56
C GLU A 164 1.85 23.94 -3.13
N LEU A 165 1.46 23.41 -4.29
CA LEU A 165 0.10 23.62 -4.83
C LEU A 165 -0.97 23.07 -3.87
N VAL A 166 -0.77 21.87 -3.34
CA VAL A 166 -1.73 21.26 -2.39
C VAL A 166 -1.78 22.04 -1.08
N LYS A 167 -0.64 22.46 -0.54
CA LYS A 167 -0.58 23.31 0.67
C LYS A 167 -1.25 24.66 0.46
N GLY A 168 -1.04 25.29 -0.69
CA GLY A 168 -1.67 26.56 -1.04
C GLY A 168 -3.19 26.43 -1.14
N ALA A 169 -3.68 25.32 -1.70
CA ALA A 169 -5.11 25.04 -1.77
C ALA A 169 -5.72 24.64 -0.41
N LEU A 170 -4.93 24.02 0.48
CA LEU A 170 -5.37 23.53 1.79
C LEU A 170 -4.51 24.10 2.93
N PRO A 171 -4.54 25.41 3.20
CA PRO A 171 -3.62 26.06 4.15
C PRO A 171 -3.81 25.62 5.62
N HIS A 172 -4.92 24.96 5.93
CA HIS A 172 -5.24 24.44 7.27
C HIS A 172 -5.17 22.91 7.36
N ALA A 173 -4.71 22.23 6.32
CA ALA A 173 -4.57 20.78 6.36
C ALA A 173 -3.29 20.38 7.11
N ASP A 174 -3.40 19.36 7.95
CA ASP A 174 -2.23 18.68 8.50
C ASP A 174 -1.66 17.74 7.42
N GLU A 175 -0.35 17.82 7.20
CA GLU A 175 0.39 16.78 6.49
C GLU A 175 0.57 15.57 7.40
N VAL A 176 0.19 14.40 6.90
CA VAL A 176 0.35 13.12 7.59
C VAL A 176 1.08 12.14 6.69
N PHE A 177 1.93 11.32 7.28
CA PHE A 177 2.47 10.17 6.58
C PHE A 177 1.51 8.99 6.76
N SER A 178 0.94 8.49 5.66
CA SER A 178 -0.04 7.40 5.70
C SER A 178 -0.02 6.62 4.41
N TYR A 179 -0.24 5.30 4.49
CA TYR A 179 -0.17 4.41 3.32
C TYR A 179 1.14 4.49 2.55
N GLY A 180 2.24 4.87 3.21
CA GLY A 180 3.56 4.99 2.58
C GLY A 180 3.79 6.28 1.79
N ILE A 181 2.85 7.25 1.83
CA ILE A 181 2.88 8.50 1.06
C ILE A 181 2.39 9.69 1.91
N ILE A 182 2.45 10.92 1.37
CA ILE A 182 1.96 12.11 2.06
C ILE A 182 0.44 12.22 1.86
N GLY A 183 -0.29 12.37 2.95
CA GLY A 183 -1.71 12.70 2.97
C GLY A 183 -1.97 14.07 3.59
N TYR A 184 -3.05 14.71 3.19
CA TYR A 184 -3.53 15.99 3.71
C TYR A 184 -4.92 15.79 4.30
N LYS A 185 -5.07 16.13 5.58
CA LYS A 185 -6.36 16.04 6.29
C LYS A 185 -6.77 17.41 6.83
N GLN A 186 -8.05 17.74 6.69
CA GLN A 186 -8.62 18.91 7.37
C GLN A 186 -9.33 18.45 8.66
N GLY A 187 -8.86 18.93 9.82
CA GLY A 187 -9.43 18.61 11.12
C GLY A 187 -9.22 17.16 11.58
N LYS A 188 -10.16 16.63 12.39
CA LYS A 188 -10.07 15.28 13.00
C LYS A 188 -10.43 14.12 12.06
N GLY A 189 -10.63 14.41 10.76
CA GLY A 189 -11.04 13.43 9.76
C GLY A 189 -9.89 12.61 9.16
N ARG A 190 -10.24 11.73 8.22
CA ARG A 190 -9.26 11.05 7.36
C ARG A 190 -8.64 12.03 6.36
N ALA A 191 -7.42 11.73 5.91
CA ALA A 191 -6.83 12.46 4.80
C ALA A 191 -7.69 12.34 3.53
N GLN A 192 -7.82 13.45 2.82
CA GLN A 192 -8.71 13.65 1.67
C GLN A 192 -7.93 13.65 0.36
N VAL A 193 -6.70 14.17 0.41
CA VAL A 193 -5.78 14.26 -0.72
C VAL A 193 -4.50 13.55 -0.33
N PHE A 194 -3.94 12.76 -1.23
CA PHE A 194 -2.62 12.16 -1.07
C PHE A 194 -1.75 12.49 -2.28
N VAL A 195 -0.45 12.64 -2.05
CA VAL A 195 0.54 12.87 -3.10
C VAL A 195 1.73 11.94 -2.92
N SER A 196 2.34 11.55 -4.05
CA SER A 196 3.55 10.73 -4.07
C SER A 196 4.50 11.12 -5.19
N GLY A 197 5.79 10.86 -4.99
CA GLY A 197 6.85 11.11 -5.96
C GLY A 197 7.54 9.81 -6.38
N TRP A 198 7.63 9.57 -7.69
CA TRP A 198 8.17 8.36 -8.31
C TRP A 198 9.25 8.68 -9.33
N LYS A 199 10.00 7.68 -9.81
CA LYS A 199 11.15 7.89 -10.71
C LYS A 199 10.81 8.61 -12.02
N ASP A 200 9.58 8.47 -12.50
CA ASP A 200 9.13 8.90 -13.83
C ASP A 200 7.85 9.74 -13.80
N HIS A 201 7.21 9.90 -12.63
CA HIS A 201 6.02 10.70 -12.46
C HIS A 201 5.83 11.17 -11.01
N VAL A 202 4.95 12.14 -10.81
CA VAL A 202 4.31 12.41 -9.52
C VAL A 202 2.85 12.00 -9.58
N ALA A 203 2.23 11.68 -8.45
CA ALA A 203 0.85 11.22 -8.43
C ALA A 203 -0.01 11.91 -7.37
N VAL A 204 -1.31 12.02 -7.66
CA VAL A 204 -2.35 12.52 -6.75
C VAL A 204 -3.47 11.48 -6.61
N TYR A 205 -4.01 11.37 -5.40
CA TYR A 205 -5.08 10.44 -5.06
C TYR A 205 -6.13 11.11 -4.14
N PRO A 206 -7.40 10.73 -4.23
CA PRO A 206 -8.01 9.89 -5.28
C PRO A 206 -8.38 10.71 -6.53
N VAL A 207 -8.91 10.05 -7.56
CA VAL A 207 -9.65 10.72 -8.66
C VAL A 207 -10.93 11.33 -8.08
N PRO A 208 -11.27 12.60 -8.41
CA PRO A 208 -12.43 13.27 -7.83
C PRO A 208 -13.73 12.64 -8.35
N ALA A 209 -14.79 12.70 -7.54
CA ALA A 209 -16.10 12.16 -7.90
C ALA A 209 -16.87 13.06 -8.88
N ASP A 210 -16.44 14.32 -9.04
CA ASP A 210 -17.00 15.27 -9.99
C ASP A 210 -16.77 14.78 -11.43
N PRO A 211 -17.84 14.52 -12.21
CA PRO A 211 -17.72 13.94 -13.55
C PRO A 211 -17.07 14.89 -14.58
N GLU A 212 -17.25 16.20 -14.45
CA GLU A 212 -16.62 17.15 -15.37
C GLU A 212 -15.11 17.16 -15.16
N LEU A 213 -14.69 17.25 -13.91
CA LEU A 213 -13.29 17.23 -13.53
C LEU A 213 -12.63 15.87 -13.81
N ALA A 214 -13.35 14.77 -13.58
CA ALA A 214 -12.89 13.43 -13.92
C ALA A 214 -12.67 13.26 -15.44
N SER A 215 -13.50 13.91 -16.28
CA SER A 215 -13.33 13.93 -17.73
C SER A 215 -12.08 14.70 -18.15
N GLU A 216 -11.84 15.89 -17.57
CA GLU A 216 -10.62 16.68 -17.82
C GLU A 216 -9.34 15.95 -17.37
N LEU A 217 -9.43 15.15 -16.30
CA LEU A 217 -8.32 14.37 -15.76
C LEU A 217 -8.11 13.02 -16.45
N ALA A 218 -8.97 12.63 -17.40
CA ALA A 218 -8.98 11.29 -17.98
C ALA A 218 -7.64 10.87 -18.60
N SER A 219 -6.88 11.80 -19.18
CA SER A 219 -5.55 11.53 -19.74
C SER A 219 -4.51 11.13 -18.69
N TYR A 220 -4.68 11.60 -17.44
CA TYR A 220 -3.77 11.35 -16.32
C TYR A 220 -4.17 10.12 -15.49
N VAL A 221 -5.38 9.57 -15.67
CA VAL A 221 -5.83 8.41 -14.89
C VAL A 221 -4.98 7.17 -15.21
N ARG A 222 -4.46 6.51 -14.17
CA ARG A 222 -3.73 5.24 -14.26
C ARG A 222 -4.26 4.29 -13.18
N GLY A 223 -4.97 3.24 -13.58
CA GLY A 223 -5.57 2.30 -12.64
C GLY A 223 -6.75 2.87 -11.85
N LYS A 224 -7.07 2.28 -10.69
CA LYS A 224 -8.25 2.64 -9.90
C LYS A 224 -7.93 3.82 -8.96
N GLY A 225 -8.40 5.01 -9.33
CA GLY A 225 -8.39 6.18 -8.45
C GLY A 225 -7.03 6.87 -8.29
N THR A 226 -6.14 6.73 -9.28
CA THR A 226 -4.80 7.35 -9.26
C THR A 226 -4.60 8.24 -10.49
N LEU A 227 -4.04 9.42 -10.28
CA LEU A 227 -3.67 10.39 -11.33
C LEU A 227 -2.15 10.48 -11.41
N TRP A 228 -1.56 10.15 -12.57
CA TRP A 228 -0.13 10.25 -12.83
C TRP A 228 0.17 11.47 -13.69
N PHE A 229 1.10 12.31 -13.22
CA PHE A 229 1.65 13.43 -13.95
C PHE A 229 3.10 13.12 -14.32
N PRO A 230 3.40 12.87 -15.61
CA PRO A 230 4.73 12.46 -16.04
C PRO A 230 5.74 13.60 -15.84
N LEU A 231 6.98 13.27 -15.46
CA LEU A 231 8.04 14.28 -15.26
C LEU A 231 8.43 15.02 -16.55
N THR A 232 8.00 14.52 -17.71
CA THR A 232 8.29 15.09 -19.03
C THR A 232 7.39 16.27 -19.41
N GLU A 233 6.31 16.53 -18.66
CA GLU A 233 5.34 17.57 -18.95
C GLU A 233 5.16 18.48 -17.73
N PRO A 234 4.95 19.80 -17.90
CA PRO A 234 4.70 20.68 -16.78
C PRO A 234 3.39 20.30 -16.06
N LEU A 235 3.35 20.50 -14.73
CA LEU A 235 2.13 20.24 -13.96
C LEU A 235 0.97 21.12 -14.45
N PRO A 236 -0.23 20.55 -14.69
CA PRO A 236 -1.41 21.35 -15.02
C PRO A 236 -1.96 22.03 -13.75
N ARG A 237 -1.31 23.12 -13.35
CA ARG A 237 -1.50 23.79 -12.04
C ARG A 237 -2.96 24.08 -11.72
N ASP A 238 -3.68 24.71 -12.64
CA ASP A 238 -5.08 25.10 -12.42
C ASP A 238 -6.00 23.88 -12.26
N LEU A 239 -5.72 22.81 -13.01
CA LEU A 239 -6.46 21.55 -12.91
C LEU A 239 -6.20 20.86 -11.57
N ILE A 240 -4.96 20.89 -11.09
CA ILE A 240 -4.57 20.35 -9.78
C ILE A 240 -5.24 21.15 -8.65
N LEU A 241 -5.30 22.48 -8.73
CA LEU A 241 -5.97 23.29 -7.71
C LEU A 241 -7.47 22.97 -7.64
N ARG A 242 -8.14 22.83 -8.79
CA ARG A 242 -9.56 22.39 -8.86
C ARG A 242 -9.77 20.99 -8.30
N LEU A 243 -8.86 20.06 -8.63
CA LEU A 243 -8.83 18.70 -8.09
C LEU A 243 -8.76 18.70 -6.56
N VAL A 244 -7.79 19.41 -5.99
CA VAL A 244 -7.57 19.47 -4.54
C VAL A 244 -8.79 20.07 -3.82
N ALA A 245 -9.35 21.16 -4.36
CA ALA A 245 -10.55 21.78 -3.82
C ALA A 245 -11.76 20.84 -3.86
N SER A 246 -11.95 20.11 -4.96
CA SER A 246 -13.03 19.12 -5.11
C SER A 246 -12.92 17.98 -4.10
N LEU A 247 -11.71 17.49 -3.84
CA LEU A 247 -11.45 16.39 -2.89
C LEU A 247 -11.60 16.78 -1.43
N ALA A 248 -11.18 17.98 -1.06
CA ALA A 248 -11.24 18.45 0.33
C ALA A 248 -12.67 18.74 0.81
N GLY A 249 -13.56 19.10 -0.11
CA GLY A 249 -14.90 19.57 0.24
C GLY A 249 -14.87 20.95 0.92
N PRO A 250 -16.01 21.43 1.45
CA PRO A 250 -16.06 22.73 2.11
C PRO A 250 -15.20 22.75 3.38
N ALA A 251 -14.45 23.84 3.56
CA ALA A 251 -13.65 24.05 4.77
C ALA A 251 -14.53 23.94 6.02
N PRO A 252 -14.04 23.36 7.13
CA PRO A 252 -14.80 23.30 8.37
C PRO A 252 -15.19 24.73 8.79
N GLU A 253 -16.49 24.96 8.98
CA GLU A 253 -16.99 26.26 9.46
C GLU A 253 -16.26 26.59 10.77
N GLY A 254 -15.49 27.68 10.75
CA GLY A 254 -14.86 28.23 11.93
C GLY A 254 -15.94 28.45 12.99
N ASN A 255 -15.72 27.88 14.18
CA ASN A 255 -16.56 28.04 15.35
C ASN A 255 -16.97 29.52 15.48
N LYS A 256 -18.22 29.86 15.12
CA LYS A 256 -18.77 31.19 15.40
C LYS A 256 -18.65 31.37 16.89
N ALA A 257 -17.81 32.32 17.30
CA ALA A 257 -17.69 32.74 18.69
C ALA A 257 -19.10 32.98 19.23
N ARG A 258 -19.53 32.11 20.15
CA ARG A 258 -20.67 32.42 21.02
C ARG A 258 -20.17 33.50 21.95
N SER A 259 -20.49 34.74 21.61
CA SER A 259 -20.44 35.87 22.51
C SER A 259 -21.55 35.79 23.54
#